data_AF-A0A975MML7-F1
#
_entry.id   AF-A0A975MML7-F1
#
_cell.length_a   1.000
_cell.length_b   1.000
_cell.length_c   1.000
_cell.angle_alpha   90.00
_cell.angle_beta   90.00
_cell.angle_gamma   90.00
#
_symmetry.space_group_name_H-M   'P 1'
#
loop_
_entity.id
_entity.type
_entity.pdbx_description
1 polymer ?
#
loop_
_entity_poly.entity_id
_entity_poly.type
_entity_poly.pdbx_seq_one_letter_code
_entity_poly.pdbx_strand_id
1 'polypeptide(L)'
;MQIGILIKLSIPKSGLSQGLETFLTWSGVGLTGALVANFLDQQADLAYAAYYTNAVNDAVGYNFWILLAVIGLLLFSLSIPLLYFSPKAPRIQVIDRLLRRLSYTFFLVAFDEGSLMIGILLANLLHTSEKMTLLATKSFLFSNVGLFAILGLMFINAFLWLLGESIYNRDDQYCSGLVNLLLKVPLKYLAPLYLSFTGIGLYLLVYQ
;
A
#
# COMPACT_ATOMS: atom_id res chain seq x y z
N MET A 1 13.78 22.47 -16.34
CA MET A 1 14.16 21.68 -15.15
C MET A 1 14.31 20.23 -15.60
N GLN A 2 15.51 19.65 -15.54
CA GLN A 2 15.79 18.32 -16.11
C GLN A 2 15.02 17.23 -15.34
N ILE A 3 14.31 16.35 -16.04
CA ILE A 3 13.47 15.27 -15.50
C ILE A 3 14.23 14.40 -14.49
N GLY A 4 15.53 14.16 -14.70
CA GLY A 4 16.37 13.38 -13.77
C GLY A 4 16.51 13.99 -12.37
N ILE A 5 16.40 15.31 -12.23
CA ILE A 5 16.46 16.00 -10.93
C ILE A 5 15.14 15.83 -10.17
N LEU A 6 14.01 15.89 -10.88
CA LEU A 6 12.68 15.63 -10.32
C LEU A 6 12.57 14.20 -9.78
N ILE A 7 13.06 13.21 -10.54
CA ILE A 7 13.06 11.81 -10.12
C ILE A 7 13.89 11.64 -8.85
N LYS A 8 15.11 12.19 -8.78
CA LYS A 8 15.94 12.12 -7.56
C LYS A 8 15.29 12.78 -6.35
N LEU A 9 14.57 13.89 -6.54
CA LEU A 9 13.88 14.59 -5.47
C LEU A 9 12.59 13.90 -5.01
N SER A 10 12.01 13.01 -5.83
CA SER A 10 10.81 12.25 -5.50
C SER A 10 11.09 11.00 -4.64
N ILE A 11 12.34 10.56 -4.59
CA ILE A 11 12.76 9.39 -3.80
C ILE A 11 12.76 9.76 -2.31
N PRO A 12 12.12 8.96 -1.44
CA PRO A 12 12.15 9.19 0.00
C PRO A 12 13.56 9.00 0.57
N LYS A 13 13.83 9.58 1.74
CA LYS A 13 15.16 9.50 2.39
C LYS A 13 15.61 8.07 2.71
N SER A 14 14.67 7.17 3.02
CA SER A 14 14.92 5.73 3.22
C SER A 14 15.49 5.03 1.99
N GLY A 15 15.24 5.57 0.79
CA GLY A 15 15.75 5.05 -0.46
C GLY A 15 15.00 3.82 -0.97
N LEU A 16 14.99 3.64 -2.29
CA LEU A 16 14.23 2.58 -2.96
C LEU A 16 14.68 1.16 -2.59
N SER A 17 15.93 0.99 -2.15
CA SER A 17 16.48 -0.31 -1.77
C SER A 17 15.72 -0.93 -0.59
N GLN A 18 15.40 -0.12 0.42
CA GLN A 18 14.69 -0.59 1.61
C GLN A 18 13.25 -1.03 1.26
N GLY A 19 12.58 -0.26 0.40
CA GLY A 19 11.24 -0.61 -0.08
C GLY A 19 11.25 -1.91 -0.90
N LEU A 20 12.24 -2.08 -1.78
CA LEU A 20 12.39 -3.29 -2.57
C LEU A 20 12.73 -4.52 -1.70
N GLU A 21 13.61 -4.38 -0.72
CA GLU A 21 13.96 -5.47 0.20
C GLU A 21 12.73 -5.92 1.02
N THR A 22 11.97 -4.96 1.54
CA THR A 22 10.75 -5.23 2.32
C THR A 22 9.68 -5.88 1.44
N PHE A 23 9.50 -5.35 0.22
CA PHE A 23 8.60 -5.93 -0.78
C PHE A 23 8.95 -7.39 -1.09
N LEU A 24 10.22 -7.66 -1.43
CA LEU A 24 10.69 -9.00 -1.77
C LEU A 24 10.59 -9.96 -0.58
N THR A 25 10.84 -9.48 0.63
CA THR A 25 10.71 -10.28 1.85
C THR A 25 9.26 -10.74 2.04
N TRP A 26 8.31 -9.81 2.08
CA TRP A 26 6.92 -10.13 2.33
C TRP A 26 6.24 -10.87 1.17
N SER A 27 6.55 -10.51 -0.08
CA SER A 27 6.09 -11.27 -1.24
C SER A 27 6.71 -12.67 -1.29
N GLY A 28 7.99 -12.83 -0.90
CA GLY A 28 8.63 -14.13 -0.75
C GLY A 28 7.98 -15.00 0.32
N VAL A 29 7.61 -14.41 1.47
CA VAL A 29 6.85 -15.08 2.53
C VAL A 29 5.49 -15.55 2.00
N GLY A 30 4.73 -14.67 1.34
CA GLY A 30 3.43 -15.01 0.75
C GLY A 30 3.52 -16.13 -0.30
N LEU A 31 4.51 -16.03 -1.21
CA LEU A 31 4.76 -17.01 -2.25
C LEU A 31 5.13 -18.38 -1.67
N THR A 32 6.12 -18.40 -0.76
CA THR A 32 6.59 -19.64 -0.14
C THR A 32 5.49 -20.30 0.68
N GLY A 33 4.73 -19.50 1.45
CA GLY A 33 3.60 -19.98 2.24
C GLY A 33 2.53 -20.64 1.36
N ALA A 34 2.17 -20.01 0.25
CA ALA A 34 1.19 -20.56 -0.70
C ALA A 34 1.69 -21.85 -1.38
N LEU A 35 2.96 -21.91 -1.79
CA LEU A 35 3.53 -23.11 -2.39
C LEU A 35 3.61 -24.29 -1.41
N VAL A 36 4.06 -24.05 -0.17
CA VAL A 36 4.12 -25.09 0.88
C VAL A 36 2.72 -25.59 1.20
N ALA A 37 1.73 -24.70 1.32
CA ALA A 37 0.35 -25.09 1.57
C ALA A 37 -0.21 -25.97 0.42
N ASN A 38 0.05 -25.59 -0.83
CA ASN A 38 -0.36 -26.38 -2.00
C ASN A 38 0.34 -27.74 -2.06
N PHE A 39 1.61 -27.82 -1.67
CA PHE A 39 2.33 -29.10 -1.59
C PHE A 39 1.73 -30.03 -0.54
N LEU A 40 1.36 -29.52 0.63
CA LEU A 40 0.68 -30.29 1.67
C LEU A 40 -0.69 -30.81 1.20
N ASP A 41 -1.41 -30.04 0.38
CA ASP A 41 -2.70 -30.45 -0.23
C ASP A 41 -2.62 -31.60 -1.21
N GLN A 42 -1.46 -31.79 -1.82
CA GLN A 42 -1.23 -32.92 -2.72
C GLN A 42 -0.93 -34.21 -1.95
N GLN A 43 -0.50 -34.11 -0.69
CA GLN A 43 -0.12 -35.25 0.14
C GLN A 43 -1.20 -35.67 1.14
N ALA A 44 -2.16 -34.79 1.44
CA ALA A 44 -3.22 -35.05 2.39
C ALA A 44 -4.60 -35.16 1.71
N ASP A 45 -5.48 -35.99 2.27
CA ASP A 45 -6.89 -36.05 1.86
C ASP A 45 -7.67 -34.76 2.22
N LEU A 46 -7.07 -33.88 3.03
CA LEU A 46 -7.62 -32.59 3.46
C LEU A 46 -7.02 -31.43 2.64
N ALA A 47 -7.86 -30.48 2.24
CA ALA A 47 -7.45 -29.27 1.54
C ALA A 47 -6.92 -28.19 2.51
N TYR A 48 -5.75 -28.42 3.09
CA TYR A 48 -4.94 -27.44 3.83
C TYR A 48 -4.68 -26.13 3.08
N ALA A 49 -4.37 -26.09 1.79
CA ALA A 49 -4.18 -24.88 1.01
C ALA A 49 -5.49 -24.10 0.91
N ALA A 50 -6.63 -24.78 0.81
CA ALA A 50 -7.93 -24.11 0.94
C ALA A 50 -8.13 -23.51 2.33
N TYR A 51 -7.74 -24.24 3.39
CA TYR A 51 -7.82 -23.75 4.76
C TYR A 51 -6.88 -22.56 5.03
N TYR A 52 -5.61 -22.63 4.62
CA TYR A 52 -4.63 -21.56 4.77
C TYR A 52 -4.94 -20.36 3.87
N THR A 53 -5.35 -20.59 2.63
CA THR A 53 -5.75 -19.50 1.73
C THR A 53 -7.01 -18.82 2.23
N ASN A 54 -8.01 -19.55 2.75
CA ASN A 54 -9.17 -18.94 3.40
C ASN A 54 -8.79 -18.24 4.70
N ALA A 55 -7.96 -18.83 5.57
CA ALA A 55 -7.51 -18.20 6.81
C ALA A 55 -6.69 -16.93 6.54
N VAL A 56 -5.86 -16.90 5.50
CA VAL A 56 -5.15 -15.71 5.05
C VAL A 56 -6.10 -14.72 4.39
N ASN A 57 -7.08 -15.17 3.60
CA ASN A 57 -8.09 -14.28 3.00
C ASN A 57 -9.07 -13.71 4.06
N ASP A 58 -9.25 -14.41 5.19
CA ASP A 58 -10.07 -13.98 6.33
C ASP A 58 -9.27 -13.09 7.31
N ALA A 59 -7.96 -13.33 7.47
CA ALA A 59 -7.08 -12.56 8.37
C ALA A 59 -6.40 -11.35 7.69
N VAL A 60 -6.02 -11.51 6.42
CA VAL A 60 -5.36 -10.54 5.54
C VAL A 60 -6.21 -10.41 4.27
N GLY A 61 -7.47 -10.06 4.45
CA GLY A 61 -8.40 -9.91 3.34
C GLY A 61 -8.08 -8.68 2.49
N TYR A 62 -8.31 -8.79 1.19
CA TYR A 62 -8.26 -7.65 0.26
C TYR A 62 -9.02 -6.42 0.76
N ASN A 63 -10.20 -6.64 1.32
CA ASN A 63 -11.04 -5.59 1.88
C ASN A 63 -10.36 -4.93 3.09
N PHE A 64 -9.62 -5.69 3.88
CA PHE A 64 -8.82 -5.15 4.98
C PHE A 64 -7.63 -4.33 4.45
N TRP A 65 -6.94 -4.82 3.42
CA TRP A 65 -5.89 -4.04 2.75
C TRP A 65 -6.43 -2.73 2.15
N ILE A 66 -7.57 -2.77 1.44
CA ILE A 66 -8.25 -1.55 0.94
C ILE A 66 -8.56 -0.61 2.11
N LEU A 67 -9.14 -1.13 3.20
CA LEU A 67 -9.50 -0.33 4.35
C LEU A 67 -8.28 0.39 4.94
N LEU A 68 -7.16 -0.32 5.13
CA LEU A 68 -5.91 0.26 5.59
C LEU A 68 -5.39 1.35 4.64
N ALA A 69 -5.39 1.07 3.34
CA ALA A 69 -4.96 2.02 2.31
C ALA A 69 -5.84 3.28 2.28
N VAL A 70 -7.17 3.13 2.34
CA VAL A 70 -8.13 4.24 2.36
C VAL A 70 -7.98 5.07 3.63
N ILE A 71 -7.89 4.44 4.81
CA ILE A 71 -7.64 5.16 6.06
C ILE A 71 -6.31 5.91 5.99
N GLY A 72 -5.24 5.25 5.50
CA GLY A 72 -3.94 5.89 5.28
C GLY A 72 -4.02 7.11 4.37
N LEU A 73 -4.75 7.01 3.24
CA LEU A 73 -4.96 8.12 2.30
C LEU A 73 -5.77 9.27 2.91
N LEU A 74 -6.82 8.97 3.68
CA LEU A 74 -7.61 9.97 4.38
C LEU A 74 -6.76 10.73 5.41
N LEU A 75 -6.00 10.00 6.22
CA LEU A 75 -5.08 10.60 7.20
C LEU A 75 -3.96 11.40 6.51
N PHE A 76 -3.43 10.89 5.40
CA PHE A 76 -2.44 11.59 4.57
C PHE A 76 -3.01 12.90 4.02
N SER A 77 -4.25 12.87 3.52
CA SER A 77 -4.92 14.07 3.02
C SER A 77 -5.03 15.11 4.13
N LEU A 78 -5.50 14.74 5.32
CA LEU A 78 -5.58 15.62 6.48
C LEU A 78 -4.20 16.13 6.96
N SER A 79 -3.16 15.33 6.78
CA SER A 79 -1.80 15.70 7.17
C SER A 79 -1.19 16.78 6.29
N ILE A 80 -1.44 16.78 4.98
CA ILE A 80 -0.87 17.78 4.06
C ILE A 80 -1.15 19.25 4.48
N PRO A 81 -2.39 19.67 4.74
CA PRO A 81 -2.66 21.04 5.15
C PRO A 81 -2.05 21.35 6.52
N LEU A 82 -2.09 20.41 7.48
CA LEU A 82 -1.47 20.61 8.79
C LEU A 82 0.04 20.81 8.68
N LEU A 83 0.70 20.02 7.84
CA LEU A 83 2.13 20.11 7.55
C LEU A 83 2.48 21.46 6.91
N TYR A 84 1.63 21.99 6.02
CA TYR A 84 1.81 23.33 5.45
C TYR A 84 1.69 24.46 6.50
N PHE A 85 0.80 24.33 7.48
CA PHE A 85 0.61 25.34 8.55
C PHE A 85 1.52 25.14 9.77
N SER A 86 2.10 23.96 9.93
CA SER A 86 2.97 23.55 11.06
C SER A 86 4.13 24.53 11.34
N PRO A 87 4.82 25.13 10.34
CA PRO A 87 5.85 26.14 10.59
C PRO A 87 5.32 27.45 11.17
N LYS A 88 4.03 27.76 10.97
CA LYS A 88 3.41 29.02 11.38
C LYS A 88 2.73 28.95 12.75
N ALA A 89 2.51 27.74 13.29
CA ALA A 89 1.81 27.54 14.55
C ALA A 89 2.41 26.36 15.35
N PRO A 90 3.18 26.63 16.42
CA PRO A 90 3.87 25.58 17.18
C PRO A 90 2.91 24.57 17.85
N ARG A 91 1.68 24.97 18.16
CA ARG A 91 0.64 24.07 18.69
C ARG A 91 0.18 23.01 17.67
N ILE A 92 0.28 23.30 16.38
CA ILE A 92 -0.11 22.38 15.30
C ILE A 92 0.96 21.32 15.06
N GLN A 93 2.23 21.60 15.40
CA GLN A 93 3.36 20.68 15.15
C GLN A 93 3.21 19.32 15.83
N VAL A 94 2.62 19.29 17.04
CA VAL A 94 2.40 18.04 17.77
C VAL A 94 1.35 17.18 17.06
N ILE A 95 0.23 17.80 16.66
CA ILE A 95 -0.87 17.15 15.96
C ILE A 95 -0.40 16.65 14.59
N ASP A 96 0.30 17.50 13.84
CA ASP A 96 0.92 17.15 12.57
C ASP A 96 1.83 15.92 12.71
N ARG A 97 2.76 15.92 13.67
CA ARG A 97 3.67 14.79 13.87
C ARG A 97 2.93 13.48 14.18
N LEU A 98 1.91 13.53 15.04
CA LEU A 98 1.09 12.36 15.35
C LEU A 98 0.35 11.85 14.12
N LEU A 99 -0.28 12.75 13.36
CA LEU A 99 -1.05 12.37 12.18
C LEU A 99 -0.16 11.83 11.06
N ARG A 100 1.02 12.40 10.86
CA ARG A 100 2.03 11.88 9.92
C ARG A 100 2.52 10.50 10.30
N ARG A 101 2.82 10.27 11.59
CA ARG A 101 3.20 8.96 12.10
C ARG A 101 2.07 7.93 11.95
N LEU A 102 0.82 8.34 12.20
CA LEU A 102 -0.34 7.48 12.02
C LEU A 102 -0.51 7.10 10.54
N SER A 103 -0.50 8.09 9.64
CA SER A 103 -0.59 7.90 8.19
C SER A 103 0.49 6.95 7.68
N TYR A 104 1.73 7.18 8.13
CA TYR A 104 2.87 6.31 7.85
C TYR A 104 2.64 4.86 8.28
N THR A 105 2.14 4.66 9.50
CA THR A 105 1.89 3.32 10.04
C THR A 105 0.84 2.58 9.20
N PHE A 106 -0.24 3.25 8.83
CA PHE A 106 -1.27 2.67 7.95
C PHE A 106 -0.70 2.29 6.58
N PHE A 107 0.09 3.16 5.96
CA PHE A 107 0.71 2.85 4.67
C PHE A 107 1.71 1.70 4.74
N LEU A 108 2.48 1.61 5.83
CA LEU A 108 3.45 0.55 5.97
C LEU A 108 2.80 -0.80 6.20
N VAL A 109 1.78 -0.87 7.07
CA VAL A 109 1.01 -2.11 7.25
C VAL A 109 0.30 -2.48 5.95
N ALA A 110 -0.33 -1.52 5.25
CA ALA A 110 -0.92 -1.78 3.95
C ALA A 110 0.12 -2.28 2.93
N PHE A 111 1.34 -1.76 2.95
CA PHE A 111 2.40 -2.19 2.06
C PHE A 111 2.87 -3.62 2.32
N ASP A 112 3.06 -3.96 3.59
CA ASP A 112 3.49 -5.30 4.02
C ASP A 112 2.43 -6.35 3.64
N GLU A 113 1.16 -6.09 3.99
CA GLU A 113 0.04 -6.96 3.67
C GLU A 113 -0.19 -7.07 2.15
N GLY A 114 -0.06 -5.95 1.41
CA GLY A 114 -0.17 -5.94 -0.04
C GLY A 114 0.94 -6.74 -0.72
N SER A 115 2.16 -6.67 -0.19
CA SER A 115 3.31 -7.44 -0.70
C SER A 115 3.11 -8.94 -0.48
N LEU A 116 2.60 -9.32 0.69
CA LEU A 116 2.24 -10.69 1.02
C LEU A 116 1.17 -11.23 0.06
N MET A 117 0.10 -10.46 -0.17
CA MET A 117 -0.97 -10.81 -1.11
C MET A 117 -0.44 -10.99 -2.54
N ILE A 118 0.46 -10.11 -3.00
CA ILE A 118 1.11 -10.23 -4.32
C ILE A 118 1.90 -11.55 -4.41
N GLY A 119 2.62 -11.92 -3.37
CA GLY A 119 3.33 -13.20 -3.29
C GLY A 119 2.42 -14.41 -3.49
N ILE A 120 1.27 -14.42 -2.80
CA ILE A 120 0.25 -15.47 -2.92
C ILE A 120 -0.33 -15.51 -4.34
N LEU A 121 -0.65 -14.36 -4.92
CA LEU A 121 -1.17 -14.28 -6.29
C LEU A 121 -0.17 -14.80 -7.33
N LEU A 122 1.12 -14.49 -7.15
CA LEU A 122 2.19 -15.03 -7.99
C LEU A 122 2.31 -16.56 -7.87
N ALA A 123 2.21 -17.11 -6.65
CA ALA A 123 2.23 -18.56 -6.45
C ALA A 123 1.05 -19.25 -7.17
N ASN A 124 -0.15 -18.67 -7.08
CA ASN A 124 -1.34 -19.18 -7.76
C ASN A 124 -1.23 -19.11 -9.30
N LEU A 125 -0.56 -18.07 -9.82
CA LEU A 125 -0.28 -17.96 -11.25
C LEU A 125 0.72 -19.02 -11.74
N LEU A 126 1.67 -19.41 -10.89
CA LEU A 126 2.68 -20.43 -11.20
C LEU A 126 2.17 -21.87 -11.03
N HIS A 127 1.25 -22.13 -10.09
CA HIS A 127 0.71 -23.46 -9.80
C HIS A 127 -0.83 -23.46 -9.80
N THR A 128 -1.42 -23.73 -10.97
CA THR A 128 -2.88 -23.87 -11.11
C THR A 128 -3.30 -25.29 -10.71
N SER A 129 -3.66 -25.50 -9.44
CA SER A 129 -4.31 -26.76 -9.02
C SER A 129 -5.82 -26.71 -9.30
N GLU A 130 -6.41 -27.80 -9.80
CA GLU A 130 -7.86 -27.91 -10.02
C GLU A 130 -8.68 -27.76 -8.72
N LYS A 131 -8.10 -27.94 -7.54
CA LYS A 131 -8.76 -27.62 -6.25
C LYS A 131 -8.75 -26.12 -5.92
N MET A 132 -7.88 -25.34 -6.58
CA MET A 132 -7.71 -23.90 -6.38
C MET A 132 -8.77 -23.08 -7.13
N THR A 133 -9.38 -23.63 -8.18
CA THR A 133 -10.50 -23.02 -8.93
C THR A 133 -11.79 -22.91 -8.08
N LEU A 134 -11.96 -23.80 -7.09
CA LEU A 134 -13.05 -23.72 -6.10
C LEU A 134 -12.85 -22.62 -5.04
N LEU A 135 -11.60 -22.19 -4.81
CA LEU A 135 -11.28 -21.03 -3.95
C LEU A 135 -11.39 -19.71 -4.72
N ALA A 136 -10.98 -19.72 -5.99
CA ALA A 136 -11.13 -18.61 -6.92
C ALA A 136 -12.58 -18.14 -7.11
N THR A 137 -13.55 -19.03 -6.91
CA THR A 137 -14.98 -18.74 -7.01
C THR A 137 -15.57 -18.08 -5.75
N LYS A 138 -14.89 -18.15 -4.59
CA LYS A 138 -15.38 -17.55 -3.33
C LYS A 138 -14.69 -16.26 -2.92
N SER A 139 -13.46 -16.03 -3.36
CA SER A 139 -12.80 -14.74 -3.15
C SER A 139 -12.88 -13.95 -4.46
N PHE A 140 -13.65 -12.86 -4.44
CA PHE A 140 -13.88 -11.95 -5.59
C PHE A 140 -12.59 -11.48 -6.25
N LEU A 141 -11.47 -11.55 -5.53
CA LEU A 141 -10.13 -11.25 -5.99
C LEU A 141 -9.45 -12.33 -6.83
N PHE A 142 -9.91 -13.58 -6.83
CA PHE A 142 -9.15 -14.72 -7.38
C PHE A 142 -9.78 -15.33 -8.64
N SER A 143 -10.92 -14.81 -9.09
CA SER A 143 -11.52 -15.15 -10.38
C SER A 143 -10.80 -14.37 -11.49
N ASN A 144 -9.99 -15.06 -12.30
CA ASN A 144 -9.26 -14.49 -13.45
C ASN A 144 -8.31 -13.32 -13.13
N VAL A 145 -7.44 -13.47 -12.13
CA VAL A 145 -6.34 -12.52 -11.90
C VAL A 145 -5.31 -12.66 -13.01
N GLY A 146 -5.45 -11.83 -14.04
CA GLY A 146 -4.43 -11.70 -15.08
C GLY A 146 -3.16 -11.06 -14.54
N LEU A 147 -2.04 -11.32 -15.21
CA LEU A 147 -0.74 -10.72 -14.94
C LEU A 147 -0.80 -9.19 -14.80
N PHE A 148 -1.67 -8.52 -15.57
CA PHE A 148 -1.87 -7.07 -15.49
C PHE A 148 -2.45 -6.60 -14.15
N ALA A 149 -3.33 -7.37 -13.51
CA ALA A 149 -3.87 -7.01 -12.20
C ALA A 149 -2.80 -7.10 -11.10
N ILE A 150 -1.93 -8.12 -11.17
CA ILE A 150 -0.78 -8.26 -10.27
C ILE A 150 0.18 -7.09 -10.44
N LEU A 151 0.51 -6.72 -11.68
CA LEU A 151 1.37 -5.55 -11.96
C LEU A 151 0.75 -4.24 -11.45
N GLY A 152 -0.56 -4.06 -11.66
CA GLY A 152 -1.28 -2.90 -11.13
C GLY A 152 -1.23 -2.84 -9.61
N LEU A 153 -1.43 -3.98 -8.94
CA LEU A 153 -1.34 -4.08 -7.49
C LEU A 153 0.08 -3.80 -6.98
N MET A 154 1.12 -4.33 -7.63
CA MET A 154 2.52 -4.00 -7.32
C MET A 154 2.78 -2.51 -7.41
N PHE A 155 2.27 -1.86 -8.47
CA PHE A 155 2.42 -0.42 -8.65
C PHE A 155 1.71 0.38 -7.56
N ILE A 156 0.45 0.05 -7.26
CA ILE A 156 -0.32 0.72 -6.19
C ILE A 156 0.36 0.51 -4.83
N ASN A 157 0.83 -0.71 -4.55
CA ASN A 157 1.47 -1.03 -3.29
C ASN A 157 2.79 -0.25 -3.11
N ALA A 158 3.62 -0.21 -4.15
CA ALA A 158 4.84 0.61 -4.16
C ALA A 158 4.52 2.11 -3.99
N PHE A 159 3.40 2.58 -4.56
CA PHE A 159 2.97 3.96 -4.40
C PHE A 159 2.56 4.26 -2.94
N LEU A 160 1.84 3.36 -2.26
CA LEU A 160 1.51 3.52 -0.83
C LEU A 160 2.78 3.62 0.03
N TRP A 161 3.78 2.78 -0.23
CA TRP A 161 5.07 2.84 0.44
C TRP A 161 5.77 4.19 0.20
N LEU A 162 5.82 4.65 -1.05
CA LEU A 162 6.39 5.95 -1.40
C LEU A 162 5.70 7.10 -0.65
N LEU A 163 4.38 7.08 -0.54
CA LEU A 163 3.63 8.08 0.21
C LEU A 163 3.95 8.04 1.71
N GLY A 164 4.00 6.85 2.31
CA GLY A 164 4.40 6.63 3.70
C GLY A 164 5.78 7.22 4.00
N GLU A 165 6.80 6.75 3.30
CA GLU A 165 8.18 7.18 3.51
C GLU A 165 8.42 8.66 3.15
N SER A 166 7.58 9.23 2.27
CA SER A 166 7.61 10.67 1.99
C SER A 166 6.97 11.51 3.09
N ILE A 167 5.90 11.03 3.73
CA ILE A 167 5.20 11.82 4.77
C ILE A 167 5.90 11.79 6.11
N TYR A 168 6.55 10.68 6.46
CA TYR A 168 7.23 10.53 7.74
C TYR A 168 8.42 9.61 7.60
N ASN A 169 9.60 10.14 7.88
CA ASN A 169 10.80 9.34 8.04
C ASN A 169 11.01 8.98 9.52
N ARG A 170 11.30 7.71 9.81
CA ARG A 170 11.52 7.21 11.17
C ARG A 170 12.75 7.83 11.84
N ASP A 171 13.80 8.11 11.06
CA ASP A 171 15.10 8.52 11.61
C ASP A 171 15.11 9.97 12.07
N ASP A 172 14.50 10.87 11.31
CA ASP A 172 14.57 12.31 11.54
C ASP A 172 13.19 12.96 11.76
N GLN A 173 12.09 12.22 11.62
CA GLN A 173 10.71 12.70 11.79
C GLN A 173 10.30 13.81 10.82
N TYR A 174 11.09 14.04 9.77
CA TYR A 174 10.82 15.02 8.73
C TYR A 174 10.17 14.38 7.51
N CYS A 175 9.57 15.23 6.67
CA CYS A 175 9.00 14.83 5.40
C CYS A 175 10.08 14.85 4.32
N SER A 176 9.93 13.99 3.32
CA SER A 176 10.87 13.84 2.22
C SER A 176 10.17 13.53 0.90
N GLY A 177 10.93 13.31 -0.18
CA GLY A 177 10.40 12.82 -1.45
C GLY A 177 9.26 13.67 -2.03
N LEU A 178 8.20 12.97 -2.45
CA LEU A 178 7.01 13.54 -3.08
C LEU A 178 6.32 14.61 -2.22
N VAL A 179 6.25 14.41 -0.91
CA VAL A 179 5.58 15.36 0.00
C VAL A 179 6.36 16.66 0.08
N ASN A 180 7.70 16.61 0.14
CA ASN A 180 8.53 17.82 0.13
C ASN A 180 8.43 18.57 -1.21
N LEU A 181 8.30 17.85 -2.33
CA LEU A 181 8.05 18.46 -3.63
C LEU A 181 6.68 19.16 -3.67
N LEU A 182 5.62 18.51 -3.18
CA LEU A 182 4.28 19.09 -3.08
C LEU A 182 4.28 20.40 -2.28
N LEU A 183 4.95 20.42 -1.12
CA LEU A 183 4.99 21.61 -0.26
C LEU A 183 5.72 22.80 -0.85
N LYS A 184 6.58 22.58 -1.86
CA LYS A 184 7.30 23.64 -2.58
C LYS A 184 6.50 24.26 -3.71
N VAL A 185 5.36 23.67 -4.09
CA VAL A 185 4.48 24.20 -5.15
C VAL A 185 3.64 25.36 -4.60
N PRO A 186 3.43 26.44 -5.36
CA PRO A 186 2.62 27.57 -4.91
C PRO A 186 1.20 27.15 -4.56
N LEU A 187 0.69 27.65 -3.41
CA LEU A 187 -0.63 27.30 -2.89
C LEU A 187 -1.79 27.60 -3.87
N LYS A 188 -1.61 28.59 -4.76
CA LYS A 188 -2.56 28.95 -5.82
C LYS A 188 -2.93 27.77 -6.72
N TYR A 189 -1.99 26.85 -6.94
CA TYR A 189 -2.22 25.65 -7.76
C TYR A 189 -2.57 24.44 -6.90
N LEU A 190 -2.04 24.36 -5.68
CA LEU A 190 -2.19 23.19 -4.82
C LEU A 190 -3.57 23.10 -4.15
N ALA A 191 -4.14 24.23 -3.72
CA ALA A 191 -5.44 24.28 -3.07
C ALA A 191 -6.60 23.78 -3.96
N PRO A 192 -6.78 24.25 -5.21
CA PRO A 192 -7.86 23.75 -6.06
C PRO A 192 -7.65 22.29 -6.45
N LEU A 193 -6.42 21.87 -6.77
CA LEU A 193 -6.10 20.47 -7.05
C LEU A 193 -6.44 19.57 -5.87
N TYR A 194 -5.98 19.95 -4.67
CA TYR A 194 -6.23 19.20 -3.46
C TYR A 194 -7.73 19.07 -3.16
N LEU A 195 -8.48 20.18 -3.23
CA LEU A 195 -9.93 20.19 -2.99
C LEU A 195 -10.70 19.38 -4.04
N SER A 196 -10.32 19.47 -5.31
CA SER A 196 -10.96 18.67 -6.37
C SER A 196 -10.68 17.18 -6.20
N PHE A 197 -9.43 16.78 -5.93
CA PHE A 197 -9.08 15.37 -5.76
C PHE A 197 -9.68 14.76 -4.49
N THR A 198 -9.64 15.48 -3.36
CA THR A 198 -10.29 15.02 -2.12
C THR A 198 -11.81 14.98 -2.25
N GLY A 199 -12.42 15.97 -2.92
CA GLY A 199 -13.84 16.00 -3.19
C GLY A 199 -14.32 14.84 -4.09
N ILE A 200 -13.57 14.54 -5.16
CA ILE A 200 -13.85 13.38 -6.02
C ILE A 200 -13.68 12.08 -5.23
N GLY A 201 -12.61 11.95 -4.44
CA GLY A 201 -12.38 10.77 -3.62
C GLY A 201 -13.49 10.52 -2.60
N LEU A 202 -13.93 11.56 -1.89
CA LEU A 202 -15.06 11.49 -0.97
C LEU A 202 -16.37 11.15 -1.69
N TYR A 203 -16.62 11.75 -2.85
CA TYR A 203 -17.80 11.47 -3.65
C TYR A 203 -17.84 9.99 -4.06
N LEU A 204 -16.73 9.45 -4.58
CA LEU A 204 -16.64 8.04 -4.96
C LEU A 204 -16.80 7.11 -3.76
N LEU A 205 -16.25 7.45 -2.59
CA LEU A 205 -16.40 6.65 -1.37
C LEU A 205 -17.83 6.62 -0.81
N VAL A 206 -18.62 7.68 -1.04
CA VAL A 206 -19.99 7.79 -0.51
C VAL A 206 -21.03 7.23 -1.48
N TYR A 207 -20.76 7.29 -2.79
CA TYR A 207 -21.72 6.94 -3.84
C TYR A 207 -21.42 5.66 -4.62
N GLN A 208 -20.32 4.96 -4.32
CA GLN A 208 -20.10 3.55 -4.73
C GLN A 208 -20.41 2.60 -3.58
#